data_AF-J3ATI3-F1
#
_entry.id   AF-J3ATI3-F1
#
_cell.length_a   1.000
_cell.length_b   1.000
_cell.length_c   1.000
_cell.angle_alpha   90.00
_cell.angle_beta   90.00
_cell.angle_gamma   90.00
#
_symmetry.space_group_name_H-M   'P 1'
#
loop_
_entity.id
_entity.type
_entity.pdbx_description
1 polymer ?
#
loop_
_entity_poly.entity_id
_entity_poly.type
_entity_poly.pdbx_seq_one_letter_code
_entity_poly.pdbx_strand_id
1 'polypeptide(L)'
;MATFEPGKLHIERHALTKDDVSYNVHLDYEVAQDPKKGKGILFTLHGSMQGKDMTETFFLPKEEAYNFANNVTKIAEKYGIPKTHSQIGSVHKHYDLMFEDIRKQLDMKSGDPVNLEHFE
;
A
#
# COMPACT_ATOMS: atom_id res chain seq x y z
N MET A 1 -11.08 8.52 5.99
CA MET A 1 -10.81 7.48 6.99
C MET A 1 -9.94 6.41 6.37
N ALA A 2 -9.13 5.74 7.17
CA ALA A 2 -8.43 4.53 6.73
C ALA A 2 -8.81 3.40 7.69
N THR A 3 -9.06 2.23 7.14
CA THR A 3 -9.43 1.03 7.87
C THR A 3 -8.49 -0.08 7.42
N PHE A 4 -7.72 -0.62 8.36
CA PHE A 4 -6.82 -1.74 8.11
C PHE A 4 -7.48 -3.03 8.56
N GLU A 5 -7.42 -4.03 7.68
CA GLU A 5 -7.80 -5.41 7.93
C GLU A 5 -6.65 -6.32 7.45
N PRO A 6 -6.43 -7.49 8.05
CA PRO A 6 -5.39 -8.41 7.59
C PRO A 6 -5.62 -8.79 6.12
N GLY A 7 -4.65 -8.48 5.26
CA GLY A 7 -4.71 -8.63 3.81
C GLY A 7 -5.38 -7.48 3.04
N LYS A 8 -5.92 -6.44 3.70
CA LYS A 8 -6.67 -5.35 3.04
C LYS A 8 -6.53 -4.02 3.75
N LEU A 9 -6.23 -2.96 3.01
CA LEU A 9 -6.25 -1.59 3.51
C LEU A 9 -7.26 -0.78 2.72
N HIS A 10 -8.33 -0.34 3.38
CA HIS A 10 -9.28 0.61 2.81
C HIS A 10 -8.87 2.03 3.19
N ILE A 11 -8.78 2.91 2.18
CA ILE A 11 -8.44 4.31 2.34
C ILE A 11 -9.48 5.15 1.62
N GLU A 12 -10.19 5.96 2.38
CA GLU A 12 -11.08 6.97 1.83
C GLU A 12 -10.69 8.36 2.33
N ARG A 13 -10.76 9.34 1.45
CA ARG A 13 -10.65 10.75 1.77
C ARG A 13 -11.77 11.48 1.08
N HIS A 14 -12.51 12.27 1.85
CA HIS A 14 -13.51 13.16 1.32
C HIS A 14 -12.92 14.57 1.22
N ALA A 15 -13.10 15.22 0.08
CA ALA A 15 -12.63 16.59 -0.11
C ALA A 15 -13.49 17.54 0.74
N LEU A 16 -12.86 18.27 1.66
CA LEU A 16 -13.55 19.29 2.47
C LEU A 16 -13.59 20.66 1.77
N THR A 17 -12.69 20.87 0.80
CA THR A 17 -12.58 22.10 0.01
C THR A 17 -12.53 21.78 -1.48
N LYS A 18 -12.74 22.79 -2.35
CA LYS A 18 -12.63 22.64 -3.82
C LYS A 18 -11.21 22.31 -4.31
N ASP A 19 -10.21 22.57 -3.49
CA ASP A 19 -8.80 22.26 -3.76
C ASP A 19 -8.39 20.90 -3.17
N ASP A 20 -9.23 20.30 -2.31
CA ASP A 20 -9.00 18.97 -1.80
C ASP A 20 -9.38 17.89 -2.82
N VAL A 21 -8.69 16.76 -2.68
CA VAL A 21 -8.96 15.56 -3.46
C VAL A 21 -9.84 14.59 -2.68
N SER A 22 -10.79 13.99 -3.40
CA SER A 22 -11.58 12.87 -2.90
C SER A 22 -11.11 11.58 -3.56
N TYR A 23 -10.93 10.53 -2.76
CA TYR A 23 -10.60 9.20 -3.23
C TYR A 23 -11.15 8.14 -2.29
N ASN A 24 -11.51 6.99 -2.82
CA ASN A 24 -11.93 5.82 -2.07
C ASN A 24 -11.30 4.60 -2.73
N VAL A 25 -10.25 4.06 -2.13
CA VAL A 25 -9.46 2.97 -2.70
C VAL A 25 -9.20 1.88 -1.68
N HIS A 26 -9.15 0.66 -2.16
CA HIS A 26 -8.90 -0.56 -1.42
C HIS A 26 -7.63 -1.18 -1.96
N LEU A 27 -6.68 -1.40 -1.07
CA LEU A 27 -5.40 -2.04 -1.33
C LEU A 27 -5.45 -3.44 -0.71
N ASP A 28 -5.81 -4.42 -1.51
CA ASP A 28 -5.76 -5.82 -1.13
C ASP A 28 -4.35 -6.34 -1.36
N TYR A 29 -3.88 -7.20 -0.47
CA TYR A 29 -2.56 -7.80 -0.58
C TYR A 29 -2.57 -9.25 -0.08
N GLU A 30 -1.95 -10.12 -0.86
CA GLU A 30 -1.97 -11.56 -0.58
C GLU A 30 -0.62 -12.20 -0.91
N VAL A 31 -0.28 -13.26 -0.18
CA VAL A 31 0.95 -14.03 -0.46
C VAL A 31 0.81 -14.72 -1.80
N ALA A 32 1.69 -14.35 -2.72
CA ALA A 32 1.78 -14.97 -4.03
C ALA A 32 3.19 -15.53 -4.24
N GLN A 33 3.27 -16.60 -5.01
CA GLN A 33 4.54 -17.17 -5.44
C GLN A 33 4.69 -16.94 -6.94
N ASP A 34 5.63 -16.08 -7.30
CA ASP A 34 5.95 -15.82 -8.70
C ASP A 34 7.05 -16.79 -9.16
N PRO A 35 6.90 -17.46 -10.31
CA PRO A 35 7.89 -18.43 -10.79
C PRO A 35 9.25 -17.80 -11.16
N LYS A 36 9.31 -16.48 -11.40
CA LYS A 36 10.55 -15.76 -11.71
C LYS A 36 11.16 -15.08 -10.48
N LYS A 37 10.31 -14.50 -9.63
CA LYS A 37 10.74 -13.68 -8.48
C LYS A 37 10.66 -14.39 -7.12
N GLY A 38 10.06 -15.58 -7.05
CA GLY A 38 9.91 -16.34 -5.81
C GLY A 38 8.71 -15.90 -4.96
N LYS A 39 8.80 -16.10 -3.63
CA LYS A 39 7.72 -15.74 -2.68
C LYS A 39 7.65 -14.22 -2.50
N GLY A 40 6.45 -13.67 -2.60
CA GLY A 40 6.19 -12.25 -2.44
C GLY A 40 4.73 -11.98 -2.11
N ILE A 41 4.33 -10.73 -2.31
CA ILE A 41 2.98 -10.23 -2.07
C ILE A 41 2.44 -9.65 -3.38
N LEU A 42 1.26 -10.11 -3.78
CA LEU A 42 0.49 -9.50 -4.86
C LEU A 42 -0.38 -8.41 -4.27
N PHE A 43 -0.16 -7.17 -4.67
CA PHE A 43 -0.97 -6.03 -4.28
C PHE A 43 -1.97 -5.69 -5.39
N THR A 44 -3.22 -5.51 -5.02
CA THR A 44 -4.30 -5.07 -5.90
C THR A 44 -4.89 -3.78 -5.34
N LEU A 45 -4.59 -2.67 -5.99
CA LEU A 45 -5.14 -1.37 -5.65
C LEU A 45 -6.33 -1.09 -6.56
N HIS A 46 -7.51 -0.91 -5.98
CA HIS A 46 -8.73 -0.69 -6.75
C HIS A 46 -9.70 0.23 -6.04
N GLY A 47 -10.51 0.96 -6.80
CA GLY A 47 -11.51 1.88 -6.27
C GLY A 47 -11.68 3.08 -7.17
N SER A 48 -11.89 4.25 -6.59
CA SER A 48 -12.14 5.50 -7.30
C SER A 48 -11.24 6.63 -6.79
N MET A 49 -10.59 7.35 -7.70
CA MET A 49 -9.77 8.53 -7.40
C MET A 49 -10.33 9.73 -8.18
N GLN A 50 -10.73 10.79 -7.47
CA GLN A 50 -11.36 11.98 -8.05
C GLN A 50 -12.56 11.66 -8.97
N GLY A 51 -13.34 10.64 -8.61
CA GLY A 51 -14.49 10.18 -9.40
C GLY A 51 -14.12 9.37 -10.65
N LYS A 52 -12.85 8.92 -10.78
CA LYS A 52 -12.43 7.96 -11.81
C LYS A 52 -12.16 6.61 -11.18
N ASP A 53 -12.85 5.59 -11.67
CA ASP A 53 -12.57 4.21 -11.28
C ASP A 53 -11.21 3.77 -11.80
N MET A 54 -10.47 3.04 -10.96
CA MET A 54 -9.14 2.54 -11.25
C MET A 54 -8.93 1.18 -10.59
N THR A 55 -8.10 0.36 -11.22
CA THR A 55 -7.69 -0.95 -10.72
C THR A 55 -6.31 -1.24 -11.27
N GLU A 56 -5.32 -1.30 -10.40
CA GLU A 56 -3.93 -1.58 -10.74
C GLU A 56 -3.43 -2.70 -9.82
N THR A 57 -2.85 -3.73 -10.42
CA THR A 57 -2.30 -4.87 -9.69
C THR A 57 -0.79 -4.95 -9.93
N PHE A 58 -0.02 -5.14 -8.87
CA PHE A 58 1.43 -5.25 -8.94
C PHE A 58 1.95 -6.27 -7.94
N PHE A 59 2.89 -7.11 -8.39
CA PHE A 59 3.55 -8.10 -7.55
C PHE A 59 4.87 -7.55 -7.03
N LEU A 60 5.08 -7.66 -5.72
CA LEU A 60 6.34 -7.31 -5.07
C LEU A 60 6.93 -8.55 -4.39
N PRO A 61 8.17 -8.97 -4.73
CA PRO A 61 8.88 -10.03 -4.00
C PRO A 61 9.12 -9.61 -2.55
N LYS A 62 9.43 -10.57 -1.65
CA LYS A 62 9.64 -10.29 -0.22
C LYS A 62 10.55 -9.09 0.08
N GLU A 63 11.59 -8.90 -0.74
CA GLU A 63 12.60 -7.84 -0.58
C GLU A 63 12.06 -6.46 -0.95
N GLU A 64 11.14 -6.41 -1.92
CA GLU A 64 10.50 -5.18 -2.39
C GLU A 64 9.13 -4.96 -1.74
N ALA A 65 8.60 -5.93 -0.98
CA ALA A 65 7.28 -5.87 -0.37
C ALA A 65 7.15 -4.65 0.56
N TYR A 66 8.25 -4.15 1.13
CA TYR A 66 8.31 -2.93 1.93
C TYR A 66 8.24 -1.62 1.11
N ASN A 67 8.51 -1.69 -0.19
CA ASN A 67 8.46 -0.55 -1.12
C ASN A 67 7.09 -0.38 -1.79
N PHE A 68 6.05 -1.03 -1.28
CA PHE A 68 4.69 -0.92 -1.80
C PHE A 68 4.13 0.51 -1.71
N ALA A 69 4.47 1.25 -0.66
CA ALA A 69 4.07 2.65 -0.46
C ALA A 69 4.44 3.53 -1.66
N ASN A 70 5.64 3.33 -2.22
CA ASN A 70 6.12 4.06 -3.39
C ASN A 70 5.31 3.74 -4.65
N ASN A 71 4.95 2.46 -4.85
CA ASN A 71 4.11 2.05 -5.98
C ASN A 71 2.70 2.64 -5.86
N VAL A 72 2.07 2.55 -4.68
CA VAL A 72 0.76 3.15 -4.41
C VAL A 72 0.79 4.65 -4.63
N THR A 73 1.84 5.34 -4.17
CA THR A 73 2.02 6.79 -4.36
C THR A 73 2.10 7.14 -5.85
N LYS A 74 2.93 6.43 -6.63
CA LYS A 74 3.05 6.65 -8.08
C LYS A 74 1.73 6.43 -8.82
N ILE A 75 0.98 5.40 -8.44
CA ILE A 75 -0.35 5.15 -9.00
C ILE A 75 -1.27 6.32 -8.66
N ALA A 76 -1.34 6.73 -7.40
CA ALA A 76 -2.16 7.86 -6.99
C ALA A 76 -1.84 9.15 -7.78
N GLU A 77 -0.55 9.45 -7.98
CA GLU A 77 -0.10 10.57 -8.80
C GLU A 77 -0.56 10.47 -10.26
N LYS A 78 -0.46 9.28 -10.87
CA LYS A 78 -0.93 9.02 -12.24
C LYS A 78 -2.42 9.31 -12.41
N TYR A 79 -3.23 9.11 -11.36
CA TYR A 79 -4.65 9.41 -11.36
C TYR A 79 -5.00 10.84 -10.88
N GLY A 80 -3.98 11.68 -10.65
CA GLY A 80 -4.14 13.10 -10.33
C GLY A 80 -4.20 13.43 -8.84
N ILE A 81 -3.84 12.50 -7.96
CA ILE A 81 -3.65 12.78 -6.53
C ILE A 81 -2.23 13.35 -6.34
N PRO A 82 -2.06 14.66 -6.06
CA PRO A 82 -0.74 15.24 -5.86
C PRO A 82 -0.06 14.62 -4.63
N LYS A 83 1.27 14.43 -4.67
CA LYS A 83 2.05 13.85 -3.55
C LYS A 83 1.75 14.49 -2.18
N THR A 84 1.47 15.78 -2.17
CA THR A 84 1.12 16.57 -0.96
C THR A 84 -0.21 16.15 -0.33
N HIS A 85 -1.17 15.68 -1.13
CA HIS A 85 -2.46 15.13 -0.67
C HIS A 85 -2.51 13.59 -0.72
N SER A 86 -1.50 12.98 -1.35
CA SER A 86 -1.15 11.56 -1.25
C SER A 86 -0.51 11.27 0.12
N GLN A 87 -1.09 11.85 1.17
CA GLN A 87 -0.90 11.48 2.58
C GLN A 87 -1.45 10.07 2.89
N ILE A 88 -1.49 9.20 1.87
CA ILE A 88 -1.48 7.76 2.04
C ILE A 88 -0.32 7.40 2.99
N GLY A 89 0.83 8.11 2.92
CA GLY A 89 1.94 7.96 3.87
C GLY A 89 1.64 8.43 5.31
N SER A 90 0.79 9.44 5.55
CA SER A 90 0.42 9.86 6.92
C SER A 90 -0.42 8.83 7.68
N VAL A 91 -0.80 7.74 7.03
CA VAL A 91 -1.39 6.55 7.63
C VAL A 91 -0.30 5.60 8.17
N HIS A 92 0.87 6.12 8.61
CA HIS A 92 2.02 5.36 9.12
C HIS A 92 1.62 4.20 10.05
N LYS A 93 0.63 4.40 10.93
CA LYS A 93 0.13 3.33 11.82
C LYS A 93 -0.42 2.11 11.09
N HIS A 94 -1.12 2.29 9.97
CA HIS A 94 -1.69 1.18 9.22
C HIS A 94 -0.63 0.51 8.35
N TYR A 95 0.35 1.28 7.86
CA TYR A 95 1.52 0.72 7.19
C TYR A 95 2.34 -0.18 8.11
N ASP A 96 2.50 0.21 9.38
CA ASP A 96 3.16 -0.63 10.39
C ASP A 96 2.41 -1.95 10.59
N LEU A 97 1.08 -1.91 10.69
CA LEU A 97 0.22 -3.11 10.76
C LEU A 97 0.33 -3.99 9.51
N MET A 98 0.31 -3.40 8.31
CA MET A 98 0.54 -4.12 7.05
C MET A 98 1.92 -4.77 7.04
N PHE A 99 2.95 -4.07 7.52
CA PHE A 99 4.31 -4.58 7.59
C PHE A 99 4.39 -5.80 8.48
N GLU A 100 3.80 -5.74 9.68
CA GLU A 100 3.72 -6.88 10.59
C GLU A 100 2.94 -8.06 9.99
N ASP A 101 1.84 -7.78 9.30
CA ASP A 101 1.00 -8.80 8.67
C ASP A 101 1.72 -9.49 7.50
N ILE A 102 2.30 -8.71 6.58
CA ILE A 102 3.14 -9.19 5.47
C ILE A 102 4.30 -10.02 6.01
N ARG A 103 4.96 -9.57 7.09
CA ARG A 103 6.05 -10.32 7.72
C ARG A 103 5.59 -11.70 8.20
N LYS A 104 4.44 -11.76 8.89
CA LYS A 104 3.84 -13.02 9.36
C LYS A 104 3.45 -13.92 8.19
N GLN A 105 2.78 -13.35 7.20
CA GLN A 105 2.34 -14.03 5.98
C GLN A 105 3.51 -14.61 5.16
N LEU A 106 4.62 -13.89 5.07
CA LEU A 106 5.82 -14.34 4.38
C LEU A 106 6.63 -15.36 5.20
N ASP A 107 6.22 -15.70 6.42
CA ASP A 107 6.96 -16.55 7.36
C ASP A 107 8.38 -16.03 7.58
N MET A 108 8.54 -14.71 7.67
CA MET A 108 9.83 -14.11 7.98
C MET A 108 10.13 -14.32 9.47
N LYS A 109 11.00 -15.28 9.78
CA LYS A 109 11.40 -15.62 11.16
C LYS A 109 11.81 -14.36 11.95
N SER A 110 11.14 -14.14 13.08
CA SER A 110 11.61 -13.19 14.10
C SER A 110 12.93 -13.67 14.66
N GLY A 111 14.00 -12.93 14.36
CA GLY A 111 15.38 -13.28 14.71
C GLY A 111 16.40 -12.51 13.87
N ASP A 112 16.07 -12.17 12.63
CA ASP A 112 16.81 -11.14 11.88
C ASP A 112 16.38 -9.76 12.39
N PRO A 113 17.31 -8.88 12.80
CA PRO A 113 16.98 -7.51 13.12
C PRO A 113 16.34 -6.90 11.89
N VAL A 114 15.09 -6.44 12.01
CA VAL A 114 14.53 -5.51 11.03
C VAL A 114 15.38 -4.26 11.18
N ASN A 115 16.39 -4.14 10.32
CA ASN A 115 17.32 -3.03 10.37
C ASN A 115 16.57 -1.79 9.85
N LEU A 116 15.88 -1.11 10.78
CA LEU A 116 15.16 0.14 10.55
C LEU A 116 16.11 1.30 10.20
N GLU A 117 17.43 1.09 10.18
CA GLU A 117 18.44 2.09 9.81
C GLU A 117 18.45 2.48 8.32
N HIS A 118 17.64 1.87 7.46
CA HIS A 118 17.56 2.20 6.02
C HIS A 118 16.36 3.09 5.62
N PHE A 119 15.65 3.67 6.59
CA PHE A 119 14.53 4.60 6.36
C PHE A 119 14.89 6.07 6.61
N GLU A 120 16.11 6.50 6.26
CA GLU A 120 16.49 7.93 6.19
C GLU A 120 16.16 8.58 4.83
#